data_AF-A0A392P9B9-F1
#
_entry.id   AF-A0A392P9B9-F1
#
_cell.length_a   1.000
_cell.length_b   1.000
_cell.length_c   1.000
_cell.angle_alpha   90.00
_cell.angle_beta   90.00
_cell.angle_gamma   90.00
#
_symmetry.space_group_name_H-M   'P 1'
#
loop_
_entity.id
_entity.type
_entity.pdbx_description
1 polymer ?
#
loop_
_entity_poly.entity_id
_entity_poly.type
_entity_poly.pdbx_seq_one_letter_code
_entity_poly.pdbx_strand_id
1 'polypeptide(L)'
;MATSSSSPVTSSSAPATQHPLNPLNLPQITTIGKSLIFTGDIMKFNFCLLKLRPERMVDFESLRINDFDIEELFVKQGWKRYFDMLNGPIYTRMVKEFWMKAHVYDEVSARMEEEALIRKDPSLQGKSREEMGLSKFDGTVIKSVLAGLEITISRAHLAKLLGVEDYGK
;
A
#
# COMPACT_ATOMS: atom_id res chain seq x y z
N MET A 1 59.78 4.96 -1.14
CA MET A 1 58.59 5.17 -0.29
C MET A 1 57.62 6.05 -1.06
N ALA A 2 56.50 5.50 -1.52
CA ALA A 2 55.40 6.29 -2.07
C ALA A 2 54.13 5.67 -1.49
N THR A 3 53.46 6.45 -0.64
CA THR A 3 52.34 6.06 0.20
C THR A 3 51.05 6.01 -0.63
N SER A 4 50.35 4.89 -0.52
CA SER A 4 48.97 4.67 -0.95
C SER A 4 48.00 5.61 -0.23
N SER A 5 47.22 6.41 -0.97
CA SER A 5 46.04 7.09 -0.43
C SER A 5 44.77 6.44 -0.98
N SER A 6 44.12 5.62 -0.16
CA SER A 6 42.76 5.15 -0.38
C SER A 6 41.76 6.25 -0.01
N SER A 7 41.01 6.76 -0.97
CA SER A 7 39.86 7.62 -0.70
C SER A 7 38.70 6.78 -0.14
N PRO A 8 38.03 7.21 0.94
CA PRO A 8 36.86 6.50 1.44
C PRO A 8 35.67 6.72 0.50
N VAL A 9 35.01 5.64 0.11
CA VAL A 9 33.72 5.68 -0.58
C VAL A 9 32.67 6.07 0.44
N THR A 10 32.26 7.34 0.44
CA THR A 10 31.13 7.81 1.23
C THR A 10 29.84 7.28 0.59
N SER A 11 29.25 6.26 1.20
CA SER A 11 27.87 5.87 0.94
C SER A 11 26.98 7.07 1.29
N SER A 12 26.43 7.72 0.25
CA SER A 12 25.41 8.75 0.42
C SER A 12 24.08 8.07 0.69
N SER A 13 23.87 7.64 1.94
CA SER A 13 22.52 7.42 2.45
C SER A 13 21.88 8.81 2.59
N ALA A 14 21.03 9.18 1.64
CA ALA A 14 20.22 10.39 1.77
C ALA A 14 19.45 10.32 3.11
N PRO A 15 19.49 11.39 3.93
CA PRO A 15 18.77 11.38 5.20
C PRO A 15 17.28 11.30 4.91
N ALA A 16 16.62 10.29 5.48
CA ALA A 16 15.16 10.18 5.45
C ALA A 16 14.59 11.37 6.23
N THR A 17 14.21 12.43 5.50
CA THR A 17 13.49 13.56 6.05
C THR A 17 12.21 13.03 6.70
N GLN A 18 12.13 13.09 8.04
CA GLN A 18 10.89 12.78 8.75
C GLN A 18 9.81 13.73 8.26
N HIS A 19 8.95 13.24 7.37
CA HIS A 19 7.81 14.01 6.91
C HIS A 19 6.84 14.11 8.10
N PRO A 20 6.45 15.31 8.57
CA PRO A 20 5.60 15.48 9.75
C PRO A 20 4.22 14.81 9.61
N LEU A 21 3.86 14.38 8.40
CA LEU A 21 2.61 13.68 8.06
C LEU A 21 2.76 12.14 8.03
N ASN A 22 3.93 11.59 8.38
CA ASN A 22 4.18 10.15 8.42
C ASN A 22 4.77 9.73 9.78
N PRO A 23 3.97 9.76 10.86
CA PRO A 23 4.43 9.44 12.20
C PRO A 23 4.92 7.99 12.35
N LEU A 24 4.52 7.11 11.42
CA LEU A 24 4.92 5.70 11.41
C LEU A 24 6.19 5.43 10.61
N ASN A 25 6.77 6.46 9.95
CA ASN A 25 7.94 6.34 9.08
C ASN A 25 7.77 5.19 8.05
N LEU A 26 6.57 5.11 7.47
CA LEU A 26 6.24 4.14 6.42
C LEU A 26 6.86 4.56 5.08
N PRO A 27 7.18 3.62 4.17
CA PRO A 27 7.39 3.97 2.78
C PRO A 27 6.20 4.75 2.20
N GLN A 28 6.44 5.49 1.12
CA GLN A 28 5.37 6.24 0.47
C GLN A 28 4.38 5.26 -0.18
N ILE A 29 3.11 5.31 0.25
CA ILE A 29 2.06 4.41 -0.24
C ILE A 29 1.48 4.85 -1.59
N THR A 30 1.58 6.14 -1.92
CA THR A 30 0.96 6.72 -3.12
C THR A 30 2.00 7.43 -3.98
N THR A 31 2.08 7.08 -5.26
CA THR A 31 2.91 7.78 -6.23
C THR A 31 2.07 8.83 -6.97
N ILE A 32 2.40 10.10 -6.80
CA ILE A 32 1.78 11.19 -7.58
C ILE A 32 2.61 11.37 -8.85
N GLY A 33 2.14 10.78 -9.95
CA GLY A 33 2.72 10.99 -11.27
C GLY A 33 2.39 12.39 -11.84
N LYS A 34 2.97 12.70 -13.01
CA LYS A 34 2.66 13.94 -13.75
C LYS A 34 1.21 13.98 -14.25
N SER A 35 0.59 12.82 -14.41
CA SER A 35 -0.78 12.64 -14.90
C SER A 35 -1.51 11.54 -14.11
N LEU A 36 -2.83 11.65 -14.03
CA LEU A 36 -3.69 10.61 -13.45
C LEU A 36 -3.69 9.35 -14.32
N ILE A 37 -3.70 8.19 -13.68
CA ILE A 37 -3.70 6.89 -14.36
C ILE A 37 -5.14 6.37 -14.44
N PHE A 38 -5.58 5.93 -15.61
CA PHE A 38 -6.86 5.25 -15.76
C PHE A 38 -6.63 3.74 -15.93
N THR A 39 -7.18 2.94 -15.01
CA THR A 39 -7.17 1.47 -15.10
C THR A 39 -8.57 0.91 -14.98
N GLY A 40 -8.82 -0.17 -15.73
CA GLY A 40 -10.01 -0.99 -15.56
C GLY A 40 -9.94 -1.86 -14.30
N ASP A 41 -11.04 -2.56 -14.03
CA ASP A 41 -11.10 -3.54 -12.94
C ASP A 41 -10.34 -4.80 -13.33
N ILE A 42 -9.49 -5.26 -12.42
CA ILE A 42 -8.74 -6.52 -12.56
C ILE A 42 -9.64 -7.68 -12.18
N MET A 43 -10.39 -7.53 -11.08
CA MET A 43 -11.34 -8.51 -10.63
C MET A 43 -12.59 -8.53 -11.51
N LYS A 44 -13.04 -9.73 -11.88
CA LYS A 44 -14.27 -9.93 -12.66
C LYS A 44 -15.47 -10.22 -11.75
N PHE A 45 -15.70 -9.36 -10.76
CA PHE A 45 -16.84 -9.45 -9.85
C PHE A 45 -17.74 -8.23 -9.98
N ASN A 46 -19.02 -8.39 -9.66
CA ASN A 46 -19.89 -7.24 -9.55
C ASN A 46 -19.55 -6.48 -8.27
N PHE A 47 -19.24 -5.18 -8.41
CA PHE A 47 -18.92 -4.28 -7.31
C PHE A 47 -19.95 -4.30 -6.16
N CYS A 48 -21.24 -4.45 -6.48
CA CYS A 48 -22.32 -4.49 -5.50
C CYS A 48 -22.35 -5.80 -4.68
N LEU A 49 -21.74 -6.88 -5.18
CA LEU A 49 -21.70 -8.17 -4.50
C LEU A 49 -20.58 -8.27 -3.44
N LEU A 50 -19.60 -7.36 -3.47
CA LEU A 50 -18.56 -7.33 -2.45
C LEU A 50 -19.15 -6.99 -1.08
N LYS A 51 -18.98 -7.90 -0.10
CA LYS A 51 -19.36 -7.67 1.30
C LYS A 51 -18.11 -7.37 2.10
N LEU A 52 -17.98 -6.14 2.60
CA LEU A 52 -16.90 -5.78 3.51
C LEU A 52 -17.28 -6.20 4.92
N ARG A 53 -16.33 -6.80 5.63
CA ARG A 53 -16.43 -7.11 7.06
C ARG A 53 -15.41 -6.23 7.79
N PRO A 54 -15.78 -4.98 8.12
CA PRO A 54 -14.88 -4.13 8.88
C PRO A 54 -14.82 -4.61 10.32
N GLU A 55 -13.62 -4.63 10.88
CA GLU A 55 -13.43 -4.76 12.32
C GLU A 55 -13.62 -3.38 12.96
N ARG A 56 -14.43 -3.33 14.01
CA ARG A 56 -14.66 -2.14 14.83
C ARG A 56 -13.90 -2.32 16.14
N MET A 57 -13.30 -1.24 16.64
CA MET A 57 -12.68 -1.26 17.97
C MET A 57 -13.71 -1.59 19.06
N VAL A 58 -14.94 -1.10 18.90
CA VAL A 58 -16.06 -1.42 19.77
C VAL A 58 -17.24 -1.85 18.91
N ASP A 59 -17.56 -3.13 18.97
CA ASP A 59 -18.65 -3.74 18.20
C ASP A 59 -19.77 -4.26 19.12
N PHE A 60 -20.69 -3.37 19.47
CA PHE A 60 -21.86 -3.71 20.28
C PHE A 60 -22.77 -4.75 19.63
N GLU A 61 -22.81 -4.83 18.30
CA GLU A 61 -23.58 -5.85 17.59
C GLU A 61 -23.02 -7.24 17.86
N SER A 62 -21.69 -7.39 17.74
CA SER A 62 -21.00 -8.64 18.05
C SER A 62 -21.19 -9.04 19.52
N LEU A 63 -21.05 -8.08 20.45
CA LEU A 63 -21.27 -8.34 21.88
C LEU A 63 -22.69 -8.84 22.15
N ARG A 64 -23.71 -8.20 21.58
CA ARG A 64 -25.11 -8.59 21.75
C ARG A 64 -25.40 -10.00 21.20
N ILE A 65 -24.82 -10.37 20.05
CA ILE A 65 -24.95 -11.73 19.48
C ILE A 65 -24.33 -12.80 20.41
N ASN A 66 -23.37 -12.42 21.26
CA ASN A 66 -22.74 -13.28 22.25
C ASN A 66 -23.34 -13.10 23.67
N ASP A 67 -24.60 -12.67 23.77
CA ASP A 67 -25.34 -12.48 25.03
C ASP A 67 -24.80 -11.37 25.95
N PHE A 68 -23.99 -10.44 25.43
CA PHE A 68 -23.52 -9.25 26.14
C PHE A 68 -24.21 -7.98 25.63
N ASP A 69 -25.43 -7.72 26.09
CA ASP A 69 -26.16 -6.47 25.77
C ASP A 69 -25.82 -5.35 26.76
N ILE A 70 -24.71 -4.65 26.49
CA ILE A 70 -24.18 -3.58 27.36
C ILE A 70 -24.16 -2.20 26.69
N GLU A 71 -24.63 -2.08 25.45
CA GLU A 71 -24.59 -0.84 24.67
C GLU A 71 -25.33 0.29 25.41
N GLU A 72 -26.52 -0.01 25.93
CA GLU A 72 -27.37 0.98 26.59
C GLU A 72 -26.69 1.60 27.82
N LEU A 73 -25.86 0.84 28.55
CA LEU A 73 -25.12 1.32 29.71
C LEU A 73 -24.17 2.46 29.33
N PHE A 74 -23.49 2.34 28.20
CA PHE A 74 -22.57 3.36 27.72
C PHE A 74 -23.27 4.52 27.03
N VAL A 75 -24.38 4.25 26.33
CA VAL A 75 -25.21 5.29 25.73
C VAL A 75 -25.79 6.20 26.82
N LYS A 76 -26.30 5.65 27.92
CA LYS A 76 -26.79 6.41 29.08
C LYS A 76 -25.72 7.27 29.75
N GLN A 77 -24.46 6.84 29.71
CA GLN A 77 -23.32 7.61 30.21
C GLN A 77 -22.83 8.69 29.22
N GLY A 78 -23.40 8.76 28.00
CA GLY A 78 -23.00 9.74 26.98
C GLY A 78 -21.77 9.33 26.16
N TRP A 79 -21.32 8.08 26.23
CA TRP A 79 -20.08 7.61 25.58
C TRP A 79 -20.24 7.26 24.10
N LYS A 80 -21.47 7.27 23.58
CA LYS A 80 -21.76 6.86 22.20
C LYS A 80 -20.88 7.59 21.18
N ARG A 81 -20.74 8.91 21.32
CA ARG A 81 -19.93 9.74 20.41
C ARG A 81 -18.44 9.36 20.46
N TYR A 82 -17.94 8.95 21.62
CA TYR A 82 -16.55 8.51 21.77
C TYR A 82 -16.32 7.18 21.03
N PHE A 83 -17.23 6.22 21.14
CA PHE A 83 -17.12 4.95 20.40
C PHE A 83 -17.32 5.12 18.90
N ASP A 84 -18.26 5.98 18.48
CA ASP A 84 -18.42 6.35 17.07
C ASP A 84 -17.11 6.95 16.51
N MET A 85 -16.44 7.79 17.31
CA MET A 85 -15.13 8.37 16.97
C MET A 85 -14.02 7.31 16.92
N LEU A 86 -13.95 6.38 17.88
CA LEU A 86 -12.96 5.30 17.90
C LEU A 86 -13.09 4.36 16.71
N ASN A 87 -14.32 4.00 16.33
CA ASN A 87 -14.57 3.15 15.17
C ASN A 87 -14.23 3.86 13.86
N GLY A 88 -14.39 5.19 13.83
CA GLY A 88 -14.05 6.03 12.69
C GLY A 88 -14.91 5.75 11.44
N PRO A 89 -14.79 6.60 10.42
CA PRO A 89 -15.43 6.35 9.14
C PRO A 89 -14.72 5.21 8.41
N ILE A 90 -15.48 4.21 7.97
CA ILE A 90 -14.99 3.19 7.04
C ILE A 90 -15.41 3.60 5.64
N TYR A 91 -14.43 3.95 4.80
CA TYR A 91 -14.67 4.30 3.40
C TYR A 91 -14.91 3.05 2.54
N THR A 92 -16.05 2.39 2.77
CA THR A 92 -16.41 1.10 2.15
C THR A 92 -16.28 1.11 0.64
N ARG A 93 -16.73 2.19 -0.02
CA ARG A 93 -16.61 2.37 -1.47
C ARG A 93 -15.15 2.39 -1.93
N MET A 94 -14.29 3.14 -1.25
CA MET A 94 -12.87 3.23 -1.57
C MET A 94 -12.19 1.87 -1.39
N VAL A 95 -12.48 1.15 -0.32
CA VAL A 95 -11.93 -0.20 -0.07
C VAL A 95 -12.36 -1.18 -1.16
N LYS A 96 -13.64 -1.14 -1.57
CA LYS A 96 -14.12 -1.97 -2.68
C LYS A 96 -13.44 -1.62 -3.99
N GLU A 97 -13.36 -0.34 -4.33
CA GLU A 97 -12.67 0.13 -5.54
C GLU A 97 -11.19 -0.27 -5.55
N PHE A 98 -10.54 -0.21 -4.39
CA PHE A 98 -9.16 -0.65 -4.22
C PHE A 98 -9.02 -2.11 -4.62
N TRP A 99 -9.84 -2.99 -4.04
CA TRP A 99 -9.75 -4.42 -4.27
C TRP A 99 -10.18 -4.83 -5.68
N MET A 100 -11.15 -4.14 -6.28
CA MET A 100 -11.56 -4.39 -7.67
C MET A 100 -10.40 -4.16 -8.66
N LYS A 101 -9.52 -3.20 -8.36
CA LYS A 101 -8.39 -2.80 -9.21
C LYS A 101 -7.04 -3.33 -8.71
N ALA A 102 -7.01 -3.96 -7.54
CA ALA A 102 -5.79 -4.48 -6.96
C ALA A 102 -5.27 -5.66 -7.77
N HIS A 103 -3.96 -5.69 -7.98
CA HIS A 103 -3.24 -6.84 -8.49
C HIS A 103 -1.91 -6.98 -7.77
N VAL A 104 -1.38 -8.21 -7.78
CA VAL A 104 -0.04 -8.49 -7.30
C VAL A 104 0.95 -8.18 -8.42
N TYR A 105 1.94 -7.36 -8.12
CA TYR A 105 3.07 -7.07 -8.99
C TYR A 105 4.30 -7.78 -8.44
N ASP A 106 4.68 -8.85 -9.12
CA ASP A 106 5.79 -9.74 -8.79
C ASP A 106 6.91 -9.66 -9.83
N GLU A 107 7.96 -10.46 -9.65
CA GLU A 107 9.12 -10.49 -10.56
C GLU A 107 8.72 -10.88 -11.99
N VAL A 108 7.74 -11.79 -12.14
CA VAL A 108 7.24 -12.21 -13.45
C VAL A 108 6.51 -11.05 -14.13
N SER A 109 5.68 -10.31 -13.41
CA SER A 109 5.00 -9.12 -13.91
C SER A 109 5.98 -8.04 -14.34
N ALA A 110 7.04 -7.83 -13.55
CA ALA A 110 8.11 -6.90 -13.88
C ALA A 110 8.85 -7.28 -15.18
N ARG A 111 9.18 -8.57 -15.36
CA ARG A 111 9.82 -9.08 -16.59
C ARG A 111 8.90 -8.97 -17.80
N MET A 112 7.62 -9.31 -17.66
CA MET A 112 6.65 -9.20 -18.74
C MET A 112 6.48 -7.75 -19.22
N GLU A 113 6.54 -6.78 -18.31
CA GLU A 113 6.50 -5.36 -18.62
C GLU A 113 7.71 -4.93 -19.47
N GLU A 114 8.93 -5.35 -19.09
CA GLU A 114 10.16 -5.13 -19.88
C GLU A 114 10.05 -5.75 -21.27
N GLU A 115 9.69 -7.03 -21.35
CA GLU A 115 9.55 -7.73 -22.62
C GLU A 115 8.49 -7.08 -23.52
N ALA A 116 7.39 -6.58 -22.95
CA ALA A 116 6.36 -5.87 -23.69
C ALA A 116 6.87 -4.52 -24.24
N LEU A 117 7.73 -3.82 -23.52
CA LEU A 117 8.39 -2.59 -23.98
C LEU A 117 9.43 -2.88 -25.06
N ILE A 118 10.29 -3.89 -24.89
CA ILE A 118 11.27 -4.31 -25.89
C ILE A 118 10.57 -4.77 -27.18
N ARG A 119 9.42 -5.46 -27.07
CA ARG A 119 8.63 -5.85 -28.25
C ARG A 119 8.09 -4.64 -29.02
N LYS A 120 7.77 -3.54 -28.33
CA LYS A 120 7.32 -2.29 -28.96
C LYS A 120 8.48 -1.47 -29.52
N ASP A 121 9.60 -1.45 -28.81
CA ASP A 121 10.83 -0.75 -29.18
C ASP A 121 12.05 -1.67 -28.99
N PRO A 122 12.48 -2.37 -30.07
CA PRO A 122 13.63 -3.27 -30.01
C PRO A 122 14.95 -2.59 -29.62
N SER A 123 15.06 -1.26 -29.71
CA SER A 123 16.28 -0.53 -29.33
C SER A 123 16.54 -0.52 -27.81
N LEU A 124 15.56 -0.93 -27.03
CA LEU A 124 15.66 -1.04 -25.56
C LEU A 124 16.30 -2.35 -25.11
N GLN A 125 16.57 -3.29 -26.01
CA GLN A 125 17.16 -4.57 -25.65
C GLN A 125 18.54 -4.40 -24.99
N GLY A 126 18.71 -4.98 -23.81
CA GLY A 126 19.96 -4.92 -23.03
C GLY A 126 20.13 -3.67 -22.15
N LYS A 127 19.18 -2.73 -22.16
CA LYS A 127 19.16 -1.58 -21.25
C LYS A 127 18.66 -1.98 -19.85
N SER A 128 18.98 -1.19 -18.83
CA SER A 128 18.40 -1.37 -17.49
C SER A 128 16.92 -0.92 -17.46
N ARG A 129 16.16 -1.34 -16.43
CA ARG A 129 14.76 -0.90 -16.23
C ARG A 129 14.66 0.62 -16.19
N GLU A 130 15.55 1.26 -15.43
CA GLU A 130 15.57 2.70 -15.27
C GLU A 130 15.87 3.42 -16.60
N GLU A 131 16.76 2.87 -17.42
CA GLU A 131 17.07 3.37 -18.76
C GLU A 131 15.89 3.21 -19.73
N MET A 132 15.04 2.20 -19.53
CA MET A 132 13.76 2.05 -20.24
C MET A 132 12.66 2.96 -19.69
N GLY A 133 12.93 3.74 -18.64
CA GLY A 133 11.94 4.57 -17.96
C GLY A 133 10.98 3.79 -17.04
N LEU A 134 11.31 2.53 -16.72
CA LEU A 134 10.58 1.70 -15.78
C LEU A 134 11.08 1.88 -14.36
N SER A 135 10.17 1.74 -13.40
CA SER A 135 10.54 1.70 -11.98
C SER A 135 11.36 0.45 -11.69
N LYS A 136 12.36 0.60 -10.81
CA LYS A 136 13.12 -0.52 -10.25
C LYS A 136 12.19 -1.51 -9.55
N PHE A 137 12.47 -2.80 -9.71
CA PHE A 137 11.77 -3.85 -8.97
C PHE A 137 12.47 -4.09 -7.64
N ASP A 138 11.83 -3.70 -6.54
CA ASP A 138 12.37 -3.85 -5.18
C ASP A 138 11.68 -4.97 -4.37
N GLY A 139 10.76 -5.71 -5.00
CA GLY A 139 10.07 -6.84 -4.40
C GLY A 139 8.59 -6.92 -4.79
N THR A 140 7.94 -7.99 -4.36
CA THR A 140 6.51 -8.19 -4.61
C THR A 140 5.68 -7.16 -3.84
N VAL A 141 4.79 -6.49 -4.56
CA VAL A 141 3.90 -5.46 -4.00
C VAL A 141 2.47 -5.64 -4.51
N ILE A 142 1.50 -5.08 -3.78
CA ILE A 142 0.12 -4.95 -4.25
C ILE A 142 -0.01 -3.56 -4.86
N LYS A 143 -0.42 -3.50 -6.13
CA LYS A 143 -0.69 -2.25 -6.83
C LYS A 143 -2.18 -2.10 -7.07
N SER A 144 -2.69 -0.88 -6.90
CA SER A 144 -4.08 -0.53 -7.25
C SER A 144 -4.16 0.93 -7.63
N VAL A 145 -5.14 1.32 -8.44
CA VAL A 145 -5.34 2.73 -8.82
C VAL A 145 -6.66 3.25 -8.25
N LEU A 146 -6.55 4.18 -7.31
CA LEU A 146 -7.69 4.82 -6.67
C LEU A 146 -7.77 6.29 -7.10
N ALA A 147 -8.89 6.68 -7.70
CA ALA A 147 -9.12 8.06 -8.16
C ALA A 147 -7.96 8.63 -9.02
N GLY A 148 -7.29 7.77 -9.79
CA GLY A 148 -6.17 8.15 -10.65
C GLY A 148 -4.79 8.14 -9.99
N LEU A 149 -4.73 7.81 -8.70
CA LEU A 149 -3.50 7.69 -7.92
C LEU A 149 -3.07 6.22 -7.82
N GLU A 150 -1.80 5.94 -8.12
CA GLU A 150 -1.24 4.60 -7.93
C GLU A 150 -0.93 4.39 -6.44
N ILE A 151 -1.57 3.38 -5.86
CA ILE A 151 -1.38 2.90 -4.50
C ILE A 151 -0.50 1.65 -4.58
N THR A 152 0.59 1.65 -3.82
CA THR A 152 1.53 0.54 -3.70
C THR A 152 1.65 0.09 -2.26
N ILE A 153 1.25 -1.15 -1.97
CA ILE A 153 1.41 -1.77 -0.65
C ILE A 153 2.54 -2.78 -0.72
N SER A 154 3.66 -2.49 -0.06
CA SER A 154 4.80 -3.39 0.10
C SER A 154 4.73 -4.19 1.40
N ARG A 155 5.61 -5.19 1.52
CA ARG A 155 5.79 -5.96 2.75
C ARG A 155 6.12 -5.08 3.97
N ALA A 156 6.93 -4.05 3.79
CA ALA A 156 7.27 -3.08 4.84
C ALA A 156 6.03 -2.38 5.43
N HIS A 157 5.03 -2.07 4.59
CA HIS A 157 3.77 -1.50 5.09
C HIS A 157 3.03 -2.48 6.01
N LEU A 158 2.96 -3.75 5.62
CA LEU A 158 2.28 -4.79 6.39
C LEU A 158 3.04 -5.13 7.67
N ALA A 159 4.37 -5.30 7.61
CA ALA A 159 5.20 -5.58 8.77
C ALA A 159 5.05 -4.49 9.83
N LYS A 160 5.09 -3.22 9.42
CA LYS A 160 4.91 -2.08 10.31
C LYS A 160 3.51 -2.02 10.92
N LEU A 161 2.47 -2.31 10.14
CA LEU A 161 1.09 -2.35 10.62
C LEU A 161 0.87 -3.45 11.67
N LEU A 162 1.52 -4.61 11.47
CA LEU A 162 1.44 -5.75 12.36
C LEU A 162 2.39 -5.65 13.57
N GLY A 163 3.28 -4.66 13.61
CA GLY A 163 4.28 -4.52 14.66
C GLY A 163 5.35 -5.62 14.65
N VAL A 164 5.63 -6.21 13.48
CA VAL A 164 6.65 -7.25 13.31
C VAL A 164 7.85 -6.74 12.53
N GLU A 165 8.99 -7.40 12.71
CA GLU A 165 10.19 -7.11 11.90
C GLU A 165 9.97 -7.47 10.43
N ASP A 166 10.48 -6.63 9.53
CA ASP A 166 10.44 -6.86 8.09
C ASP A 166 11.61 -7.76 7.67
N TYR A 167 11.45 -9.08 7.85
CA TYR A 167 12.41 -10.10 7.44
C TYR A 167 11.83 -11.07 6.42
N GLY A 168 12.71 -11.68 5.62
CA GLY A 168 12.35 -12.65 4.59
C GLY A 168 12.55 -12.13 3.17
N LYS A 169 12.49 -13.07 2.20
CA LYS A 169 12.47 -12.77 0.77
C LYS A 169 11.06 -12.96 0.25
#